data_AF-A0A166SAJ5-F1
#
_entry.id   AF-A0A166SAJ5-F1
#
_cell.length_a   1.000
_cell.length_b   1.000
_cell.length_c   1.000
_cell.angle_alpha   90.00
_cell.angle_beta   90.00
_cell.angle_gamma   90.00
#
_symmetry.space_group_name_H-M   'P 1'
#
loop_
_entity.id
_entity.type
_entity.pdbx_description
1 polymer ?
#
loop_
_entity_poly.entity_id
_entity_poly.type
_entity_poly.pdbx_seq_one_letter_code
_entity_poly.pdbx_strand_id
1 'polypeptide(L)'
;MTTRRSRWITLVVPVMCLLLRAGASPAQAPFSKGSDQHAEAADNSNFIFAALHSNMKAWPSVYAPNGRAMVPATIKAGTLLYHSGGNPTGMDRFAFDAEHSYGHGAGGSQATSQNGRSNMLYTYVATRPLRAIYFDGFSAEKKSDGTLDMQGVLQYGIQGFVREEATFELLWCDFEDGVQMLSVTNITIPANPDSEDAPLDTHGDAFDDEPPRGDGPPGGPSGPGGPGCRGTPTPYITQSSWSWYLATAVHHTTPDGRVVLHPVYTVTLYDPKYASLAANTQRPRRQHRLGDLSLADKAEFRAELYGAMTAWIGDLRGEGSGVDWASIAHTLIDHSSAHFTELHALLTNVTTASNATDAVATVRLTAFALIMPHVDHAAARSAVLEDVSVQCGLAFTGHIDARVYRLTPQEQRLKGAAEGVSRRICAFAAGTFDESLNLLESLAGDADAAGARAQALHALERWRGGVEELMEWLGWAMWKRCPELCAWDVCYDRMRWARQVVLERGGAPPPAEDEQELKPRCAKRSEFSGSLLFSSLHLEAGGTTSWEIV
;
A
#
# COMPACT_ATOMS: atom_id res chain seq x y z
N MET A 1 47.61 -51.57 46.72
CA MET A 1 47.75 -53.01 46.43
C MET A 1 47.41 -53.26 44.96
N THR A 2 47.97 -54.32 44.34
CA THR A 2 47.48 -55.03 43.11
C THR A 2 46.68 -54.22 42.06
N THR A 3 47.23 -53.81 40.90
CA THR A 3 47.46 -54.62 39.66
C THR A 3 46.21 -55.35 39.13
N ARG A 4 45.82 -55.26 37.84
CA ARG A 4 46.63 -55.50 36.62
C ARG A 4 46.08 -54.82 35.33
N ARG A 5 47.01 -54.32 34.49
CA ARG A 5 47.20 -54.53 33.02
C ARG A 5 45.99 -54.37 32.04
N SER A 6 46.00 -53.47 31.05
CA SER A 6 46.83 -53.37 29.80
C SER A 6 46.10 -53.95 28.57
N ARG A 7 46.07 -53.29 27.40
CA ARG A 7 47.10 -53.41 26.32
C ARG A 7 47.07 -52.27 25.26
N TRP A 8 48.27 -51.75 24.94
CA TRP A 8 48.87 -51.17 23.69
C TRP A 8 47.97 -50.53 22.58
N ILE A 9 48.26 -49.38 21.91
CA ILE A 9 49.51 -48.78 21.30
C ILE A 9 49.96 -49.59 20.06
N THR A 10 50.27 -49.09 18.83
CA THR A 10 50.35 -47.74 18.14
C THR A 10 49.51 -47.78 16.81
N LEU A 11 49.66 -47.07 15.66
CA LEU A 11 50.57 -46.10 14.97
C LEU A 11 49.68 -45.02 14.23
N VAL A 12 50.02 -43.73 14.05
CA VAL A 12 50.96 -43.02 13.13
C VAL A 12 50.56 -42.92 11.62
N VAL A 13 49.71 -41.91 11.30
CA VAL A 13 49.86 -40.76 10.35
C VAL A 13 51.09 -40.71 9.40
N PRO A 14 51.06 -40.14 8.16
CA PRO A 14 49.98 -39.87 7.17
C PRO A 14 50.31 -40.41 5.74
N VAL A 15 49.41 -40.22 4.76
CA VAL A 15 49.77 -40.17 3.32
C VAL A 15 49.01 -39.03 2.61
N MET A 16 49.69 -38.32 1.71
CA MET A 16 49.17 -37.22 0.88
C MET A 16 49.49 -37.52 -0.59
N CYS A 17 48.63 -37.06 -1.51
CA CYS A 17 48.72 -37.16 -2.99
C CYS A 17 48.51 -38.55 -3.63
N LEU A 18 48.02 -38.51 -4.88
CA LEU A 18 47.58 -39.61 -5.76
C LEU A 18 46.33 -40.33 -5.23
N LEU A 19 45.26 -40.52 -6.00
CA LEU A 19 45.17 -40.67 -7.46
C LEU A 19 44.50 -39.50 -8.21
N LEU A 20 44.76 -39.44 -9.53
CA LEU A 20 44.15 -38.53 -10.50
C LEU A 20 43.23 -39.31 -11.45
N ARG A 21 42.23 -38.61 -12.00
CA ARG A 21 41.39 -38.99 -13.17
C ARG A 21 40.50 -40.23 -13.04
N ALA A 22 39.26 -40.01 -12.62
CA ALA A 22 38.10 -40.44 -13.42
C ALA A 22 37.50 -39.19 -14.09
N GLY A 23 37.02 -39.30 -15.33
CA GLY A 23 36.55 -38.14 -16.09
C GLY A 23 35.10 -37.77 -15.77
N ALA A 24 34.87 -36.54 -15.31
CA ALA A 24 33.54 -35.93 -15.31
C ALA A 24 33.34 -35.16 -16.61
N SER A 25 32.44 -35.63 -17.47
CA SER A 25 31.96 -34.83 -18.60
C SER A 25 31.12 -33.65 -18.10
N PRO A 26 31.20 -32.45 -18.70
CA PRO A 26 30.27 -31.37 -18.41
C PRO A 26 28.90 -31.72 -18.99
N ALA A 27 28.09 -32.45 -18.23
CA ALA A 27 26.69 -32.64 -18.54
C ALA A 27 25.96 -31.31 -18.34
N GLN A 28 25.73 -30.58 -19.42
CA GLN A 28 24.83 -29.43 -19.45
C GLN A 28 23.42 -29.92 -19.12
N ALA A 29 23.05 -29.87 -17.84
CA ALA A 29 21.67 -30.07 -17.42
C ALA A 29 20.84 -28.88 -17.91
N PRO A 30 19.80 -29.08 -18.75
CA PRO A 30 18.83 -28.03 -19.01
C PRO A 30 18.13 -27.65 -17.70
N PHE A 31 17.69 -26.41 -17.56
CA PHE A 31 16.78 -26.00 -16.48
C PHE A 31 15.51 -26.87 -16.50
N SER A 32 15.47 -27.92 -15.69
CA SER A 32 14.23 -28.65 -15.41
C SER A 32 13.49 -27.92 -14.30
N LYS A 33 12.18 -27.72 -14.47
CA LYS A 33 11.32 -27.31 -13.35
C LYS A 33 11.38 -28.41 -12.29
N GLY A 34 11.89 -28.10 -11.11
CA GLY A 34 11.85 -29.01 -9.96
C GLY A 34 10.40 -29.34 -9.64
N SER A 35 9.98 -30.57 -9.92
CA SER A 35 8.61 -31.03 -9.73
C SER A 35 8.42 -31.65 -8.35
N ASP A 36 8.82 -30.94 -7.30
CA ASP A 36 8.57 -31.34 -5.91
C ASP A 36 7.10 -31.14 -5.58
N GLN A 37 6.29 -32.19 -5.79
CA GLN A 37 4.84 -32.18 -5.52
C GLN A 37 4.48 -32.27 -4.03
N HIS A 38 5.19 -31.50 -3.20
CA HIS A 38 4.47 -30.81 -2.13
C HIS A 38 3.68 -29.68 -2.78
N ALA A 39 2.44 -29.45 -2.34
CA ALA A 39 1.71 -28.25 -2.75
C ALA A 39 2.42 -27.05 -2.12
N GLU A 40 3.28 -26.38 -2.90
CA GLU A 40 4.00 -25.18 -2.46
C GLU A 40 2.98 -24.15 -1.97
N ALA A 41 3.11 -23.74 -0.70
CA ALA A 41 2.15 -22.83 -0.09
C ALA A 41 2.16 -21.50 -0.87
N ALA A 42 0.98 -20.99 -1.22
CA ALA A 42 0.83 -19.89 -2.17
C ALA A 42 1.75 -18.71 -1.82
N ASP A 43 2.66 -18.36 -2.73
CA ASP A 43 3.68 -17.31 -2.54
C ASP A 43 3.05 -15.91 -2.58
N ASN A 44 2.41 -15.55 -1.48
CA ASN A 44 1.80 -14.25 -1.21
C ASN A 44 2.82 -13.22 -0.67
N SER A 45 4.13 -13.50 -0.79
CA SER A 45 5.21 -12.65 -0.27
C SER A 45 5.12 -11.23 -0.84
N ASN A 46 4.86 -11.13 -2.15
CA ASN A 46 4.56 -9.88 -2.85
C ASN A 46 3.45 -9.06 -2.17
N PHE A 47 2.32 -9.67 -1.82
CA PHE A 47 1.16 -8.95 -1.29
C PHE A 47 1.37 -8.49 0.15
N ILE A 48 1.97 -9.34 1.00
CA ILE A 48 2.31 -8.99 2.39
C ILE A 48 3.33 -7.85 2.41
N PHE A 49 4.39 -7.96 1.61
CA PHE A 49 5.44 -6.97 1.50
C PHE A 49 4.94 -5.65 0.88
N ALA A 50 4.12 -5.72 -0.17
CA ALA A 50 3.53 -4.54 -0.78
C ALA A 50 2.51 -3.85 0.16
N ALA A 51 1.77 -4.58 0.99
CA ALA A 51 0.91 -4.00 2.03
C ALA A 51 1.75 -3.25 3.09
N LEU A 52 2.82 -3.86 3.59
CA LEU A 52 3.78 -3.22 4.51
C LEU A 52 4.33 -1.88 3.95
N HIS A 53 4.66 -1.83 2.66
CA HIS A 53 5.10 -0.60 1.99
C HIS A 53 3.95 0.39 1.67
N SER A 54 2.70 -0.08 1.57
CA SER A 54 1.53 0.76 1.25
C SER A 54 1.12 1.68 2.40
N ASN A 55 1.35 1.22 3.63
CA ASN A 55 1.04 1.88 4.90
C ASN A 55 1.21 3.42 4.90
N MET A 56 0.14 4.13 5.27
CA MET A 56 0.05 5.60 5.36
C MET A 56 0.37 6.37 4.07
N LYS A 57 0.32 5.73 2.88
CA LYS A 57 0.49 6.38 1.57
C LYS A 57 -0.75 6.17 0.71
N ALA A 58 -1.22 7.23 0.05
CA ALA A 58 -2.42 7.16 -0.77
C ALA A 58 -2.22 6.58 -2.18
N TRP A 59 -1.04 6.74 -2.80
CA TRP A 59 -0.82 6.20 -4.15
C TRP A 59 -0.91 4.65 -4.23
N PRO A 60 -0.38 3.89 -3.25
CA PRO A 60 -0.62 2.46 -3.17
C PRO A 60 -2.09 2.08 -2.93
N SER A 61 -2.84 2.85 -2.14
CA SER A 61 -4.28 2.65 -1.91
C SER A 61 -5.12 2.88 -3.18
N VAL A 62 -4.78 3.89 -4.00
CA VAL A 62 -5.36 4.06 -5.35
C VAL A 62 -5.17 2.82 -6.21
N TYR A 63 -3.95 2.27 -6.23
CA TYR A 63 -3.63 1.10 -7.05
C TYR A 63 -4.19 -0.23 -6.50
N ALA A 64 -4.35 -0.35 -5.18
CA ALA A 64 -4.83 -1.55 -4.49
C ALA A 64 -5.82 -1.17 -3.36
N PRO A 65 -7.07 -0.80 -3.70
CA PRO A 65 -7.99 -0.14 -2.77
C PRO A 65 -8.59 -1.06 -1.71
N ASN A 66 -8.65 -2.36 -1.98
CA ASN A 66 -9.30 -3.32 -1.09
C ASN A 66 -8.27 -3.89 -0.11
N GLY A 67 -8.21 -3.29 1.07
CA GLY A 67 -7.30 -3.65 2.16
C GLY A 67 -7.44 -5.09 2.66
N ARG A 68 -6.36 -5.60 3.24
CA ARG A 68 -6.25 -6.92 3.87
C ARG A 68 -5.28 -6.97 5.06
N ALA A 69 -4.79 -5.84 5.56
CA ALA A 69 -3.90 -5.74 6.70
C ALA A 69 -4.49 -4.81 7.78
N MET A 70 -4.32 -5.21 9.04
CA MET A 70 -4.60 -4.39 10.21
C MET A 70 -3.28 -4.15 10.95
N VAL A 71 -2.93 -2.89 11.15
CA VAL A 71 -1.67 -2.49 11.79
C VAL A 71 -1.99 -1.63 13.02
N PRO A 72 -1.54 -1.99 14.23
CA PRO A 72 -1.75 -1.14 15.41
C PRO A 72 -1.06 0.22 15.23
N ALA A 73 -1.75 1.28 15.68
CA ALA A 73 -1.42 2.66 15.34
C ALA A 73 -1.43 3.55 16.60
N THR A 74 -0.44 4.43 16.71
CA THR A 74 -0.33 5.45 17.76
C THR A 74 -0.38 6.83 17.12
N ILE A 75 -1.45 7.59 17.37
CA ILE A 75 -1.48 9.02 17.04
C ILE A 75 -0.69 9.76 18.12
N LYS A 76 0.24 10.63 17.71
CA LYS A 76 1.11 11.38 18.64
C LYS A 76 0.31 12.38 19.48
N ALA A 77 0.70 12.55 20.74
CA ALA A 77 0.26 13.69 21.54
C ALA A 77 0.69 15.01 20.87
N GLY A 78 -0.17 16.02 20.89
CA GLY A 78 0.02 17.27 20.16
C GLY A 78 -0.42 17.25 18.69
N THR A 79 -0.83 16.10 18.14
CA THR A 79 -1.47 16.06 16.81
C THR A 79 -2.82 16.78 16.85
N LEU A 80 -3.01 17.72 15.93
CA LEU A 80 -4.30 18.37 15.68
C LEU A 80 -5.24 17.43 14.94
N LEU A 81 -6.52 17.51 15.28
CA LEU A 81 -7.61 16.68 14.77
C LEU A 81 -8.82 17.58 14.47
N TYR A 82 -9.45 17.39 13.32
CA TYR A 82 -10.48 18.30 12.82
C TYR A 82 -11.80 17.58 12.59
N HIS A 83 -12.87 18.05 13.25
CA HIS A 83 -14.23 17.58 13.04
C HIS A 83 -15.09 18.73 12.48
N SER A 84 -15.94 18.48 11.48
CA SER A 84 -16.94 19.46 11.05
C SER A 84 -18.32 18.83 10.92
N GLY A 85 -19.35 19.61 11.27
CA GLY A 85 -20.71 19.13 11.43
C GLY A 85 -21.41 19.77 12.63
N GLY A 86 -22.16 18.95 13.37
CA GLY A 86 -22.70 19.30 14.68
C GLY A 86 -21.72 18.96 15.81
N ASN A 87 -22.16 19.07 17.06
CA ASN A 87 -21.39 18.57 18.20
C ASN A 87 -21.46 17.03 18.23
N PRO A 88 -20.32 16.30 18.23
CA PRO A 88 -20.32 14.84 18.24
C PRO A 88 -20.83 14.29 19.58
N THR A 89 -21.73 13.29 19.51
CA THR A 89 -22.43 12.70 20.68
C THR A 89 -22.17 11.19 20.84
N GLY A 90 -21.07 10.70 20.27
CA GLY A 90 -20.66 9.30 20.26
C GLY A 90 -19.50 9.08 19.29
N MET A 91 -19.39 7.88 18.72
CA MET A 91 -18.37 7.59 17.71
C MET A 91 -18.58 8.43 16.44
N ASP A 92 -17.58 9.23 16.07
CA ASP A 92 -17.50 9.91 14.78
C ASP A 92 -16.04 10.13 14.35
N ARG A 93 -15.83 10.78 13.20
CA ARG A 93 -14.55 11.02 12.53
C ARG A 93 -13.86 12.31 12.99
N PHE A 94 -12.55 12.21 13.13
CA PHE A 94 -11.60 13.30 12.96
C PHE A 94 -10.88 13.14 11.63
N ALA A 95 -10.76 14.20 10.84
CA ALA A 95 -9.73 14.26 9.81
C ALA A 95 -8.41 14.74 10.42
N PHE A 96 -7.27 14.27 9.91
CA PHE A 96 -5.97 14.83 10.28
C PHE A 96 -5.69 16.18 9.57
N ASP A 97 -6.42 16.47 8.48
CA ASP A 97 -6.30 17.68 7.66
C ASP A 97 -7.61 18.49 7.70
N ALA A 98 -7.48 19.80 7.90
CA ALA A 98 -8.64 20.70 8.01
C ALA A 98 -9.45 20.73 6.70
N GLU A 99 -8.75 20.68 5.56
CA GLU A 99 -9.28 20.62 4.20
C GLU A 99 -10.20 19.41 3.98
N HIS A 100 -9.87 18.26 4.57
CA HIS A 100 -10.69 17.05 4.51
C HIS A 100 -11.89 17.13 5.45
N SER A 101 -11.71 17.69 6.64
CA SER A 101 -12.83 17.96 7.55
C SER A 101 -13.85 18.93 6.94
N TYR A 102 -13.37 19.98 6.25
CA TYR A 102 -14.19 21.05 5.66
C TYR A 102 -15.27 20.54 4.70
N GLY A 103 -14.94 19.55 3.86
CA GLY A 103 -15.87 18.95 2.90
C GLY A 103 -16.96 18.09 3.54
N HIS A 104 -16.81 17.68 4.80
CA HIS A 104 -17.55 16.60 5.44
C HIS A 104 -18.70 17.02 6.37
N GLY A 105 -18.91 18.32 6.61
CA GLY A 105 -19.85 18.84 7.61
C GLY A 105 -21.34 18.70 7.30
N ALA A 106 -22.18 19.46 8.01
CA ALA A 106 -23.65 19.43 7.93
C ALA A 106 -24.18 20.04 6.62
N GLY A 107 -24.06 19.28 5.53
CA GLY A 107 -24.20 19.76 4.15
C GLY A 107 -22.86 19.94 3.42
N GLY A 108 -21.73 19.59 4.04
CA GLY A 108 -20.40 19.67 3.45
C GLY A 108 -20.07 21.05 2.90
N SER A 109 -19.42 21.10 1.73
CA SER A 109 -19.20 22.36 1.00
C SER A 109 -20.46 22.97 0.38
N GLN A 110 -21.67 22.45 0.66
CA GLN A 110 -22.94 23.07 0.26
C GLN A 110 -23.58 23.88 1.40
N ALA A 111 -23.02 23.90 2.60
CA ALA A 111 -23.53 24.73 3.71
C ALA A 111 -23.21 26.21 3.45
N THR A 112 -24.25 27.02 3.19
CA THR A 112 -24.13 28.44 2.90
C THR A 112 -25.13 29.25 3.72
N SER A 113 -24.83 30.53 3.97
CA SER A 113 -25.80 31.41 4.66
C SER A 113 -27.13 31.55 3.88
N GLN A 114 -27.12 31.34 2.56
CA GLN A 114 -28.31 31.36 1.69
C GLN A 114 -29.28 30.19 1.95
N ASN A 115 -28.80 29.01 2.38
CA ASN A 115 -29.65 27.84 2.63
C ASN A 115 -29.91 27.57 4.11
N GLY A 116 -29.56 28.52 4.98
CA GLY A 116 -29.81 28.45 6.43
C GLY A 116 -29.00 27.37 7.16
N ARG A 117 -28.00 26.77 6.52
CA ARG A 117 -27.14 25.73 7.15
C ARG A 117 -25.84 26.35 7.61
N SER A 118 -25.60 26.31 8.91
CA SER A 118 -24.27 26.54 9.45
C SER A 118 -23.37 25.30 9.26
N ASN A 119 -22.07 25.53 9.10
CA ASN A 119 -21.05 24.49 9.24
C ASN A 119 -20.00 24.96 10.26
N MET A 120 -19.80 24.16 11.31
CA MET A 120 -18.87 24.47 12.40
C MET A 120 -17.67 23.54 12.29
N LEU A 121 -16.46 24.10 12.33
CA LEU A 121 -15.20 23.36 12.38
C LEU A 121 -14.67 23.37 13.82
N TYR A 122 -14.71 22.20 14.45
CA TYR A 122 -14.18 21.95 15.77
C TYR A 122 -12.73 21.48 15.63
N THR A 123 -11.79 22.21 16.23
CA THR A 123 -10.38 21.84 16.26
C THR A 123 -10.05 21.21 17.61
N TYR A 124 -9.57 19.98 17.58
CA TYR A 124 -9.13 19.22 18.74
C TYR A 124 -7.62 18.99 18.70
N VAL A 125 -7.04 18.62 19.85
CA VAL A 125 -5.67 18.12 19.95
C VAL A 125 -5.65 16.82 20.76
N ALA A 126 -4.83 15.85 20.35
CA ALA A 126 -4.54 14.66 21.15
C ALA A 126 -3.72 15.05 22.39
N THR A 127 -4.30 14.95 23.59
CA THR A 127 -3.63 15.31 24.87
C THR A 127 -2.67 14.21 25.35
N ARG A 128 -2.90 12.98 24.90
CA ARG A 128 -2.07 11.79 25.13
C ARG A 128 -1.85 11.03 23.81
N PRO A 129 -0.90 10.09 23.73
CA PRO A 129 -0.86 9.16 22.62
C PRO A 129 -2.19 8.38 22.52
N LEU A 130 -2.84 8.40 21.36
CA LEU A 130 -4.09 7.67 21.12
C LEU A 130 -3.78 6.34 20.46
N ARG A 131 -4.34 5.24 20.99
CA ARG A 131 -4.16 3.88 20.48
C ARG A 131 -5.33 3.52 19.56
N ALA A 132 -5.03 3.25 18.30
CA ALA A 132 -5.99 2.92 17.24
C ALA A 132 -5.51 1.70 16.43
N ILE A 133 -6.32 1.26 15.46
CA ILE A 133 -5.92 0.31 14.41
C ILE A 133 -5.99 1.00 13.05
N TYR A 134 -4.96 0.89 12.22
CA TYR A 134 -4.99 1.29 10.82
C TYR A 134 -5.45 0.13 9.92
N PHE A 135 -6.28 0.43 8.92
CA PHE A 135 -6.64 -0.50 7.83
C PHE A 135 -6.01 -0.01 6.52
N ASP A 136 -5.28 -0.88 5.82
CA ASP A 136 -4.68 -0.56 4.52
C ASP A 136 -5.72 -0.38 3.39
N GLY A 137 -5.28 0.18 2.27
CA GLY A 137 -6.15 0.50 1.13
C GLY A 137 -7.09 1.67 1.41
N PHE A 138 -8.02 1.92 0.49
CA PHE A 138 -9.05 2.96 0.63
C PHE A 138 -10.19 2.51 1.55
N SER A 139 -9.82 2.23 2.80
CA SER A 139 -10.64 1.62 3.84
C SER A 139 -11.78 2.51 4.37
N ALA A 140 -11.86 3.78 3.97
CA ALA A 140 -12.95 4.70 4.26
C ALA A 140 -13.84 5.06 3.05
N GLU A 141 -13.39 4.78 1.82
CA GLU A 141 -14.14 5.12 0.61
C GLU A 141 -15.44 4.31 0.56
N LYS A 142 -16.58 5.01 0.48
CA LYS A 142 -17.91 4.43 0.74
C LYS A 142 -18.46 3.73 -0.51
N LYS A 143 -17.87 2.57 -0.87
CA LYS A 143 -18.26 1.79 -2.07
C LYS A 143 -18.50 0.32 -1.76
N SER A 144 -19.37 -0.29 -2.57
CA SER A 144 -19.67 -1.73 -2.54
C SER A 144 -18.59 -2.59 -3.22
N ASP A 145 -17.47 -1.98 -3.64
CA ASP A 145 -16.39 -2.58 -4.43
C ASP A 145 -15.35 -3.37 -3.62
N GLY A 146 -15.33 -3.20 -2.29
CA GLY A 146 -14.52 -3.99 -1.34
C GLY A 146 -13.70 -3.18 -0.35
N THR A 147 -13.60 -1.87 -0.59
CA THR A 147 -13.08 -0.84 0.33
C THR A 147 -13.49 -1.03 1.78
N LEU A 148 -14.79 -1.20 2.05
CA LEU A 148 -15.33 -1.35 3.41
C LEU A 148 -15.23 -2.78 3.98
N ASP A 149 -14.79 -3.79 3.21
CA ASP A 149 -14.84 -5.21 3.60
C ASP A 149 -14.11 -5.47 4.95
N MET A 150 -12.99 -4.79 5.20
CA MET A 150 -12.18 -4.93 6.41
C MET A 150 -12.90 -4.47 7.69
N GLN A 151 -13.76 -3.44 7.61
CA GLN A 151 -14.52 -2.96 8.77
C GLN A 151 -15.51 -4.04 9.25
N GLY A 152 -16.11 -4.78 8.31
CA GLY A 152 -16.98 -5.94 8.59
C GLY A 152 -16.26 -7.16 9.17
N VAL A 153 -14.92 -7.16 9.28
CA VAL A 153 -14.15 -8.22 9.93
C VAL A 153 -14.04 -8.03 11.43
N LEU A 154 -14.03 -6.79 11.93
CA LEU A 154 -13.85 -6.48 13.35
C LEU A 154 -14.96 -6.98 14.28
N GLN A 155 -14.70 -6.90 15.58
CA GLN A 155 -15.67 -6.99 16.67
C GLN A 155 -15.25 -6.03 17.79
N TYR A 156 -16.16 -5.73 18.73
CA TYR A 156 -16.07 -4.64 19.70
C TYR A 156 -14.81 -4.64 20.60
N GLY A 157 -14.44 -3.44 21.10
CA GLY A 157 -13.37 -3.26 22.09
C GLY A 157 -12.20 -2.36 21.67
N ILE A 158 -12.33 -1.56 20.62
CA ILE A 158 -11.29 -0.68 20.06
C ILE A 158 -11.67 0.78 20.30
N GLN A 159 -10.74 1.64 20.76
CA GLN A 159 -11.01 3.07 21.02
C GLN A 159 -11.20 3.91 19.75
N GLY A 160 -10.59 3.48 18.64
CA GLY A 160 -10.74 4.10 17.34
C GLY A 160 -9.90 3.42 16.26
N PHE A 161 -10.12 3.80 15.00
CA PHE A 161 -9.40 3.26 13.85
C PHE A 161 -9.10 4.32 12.79
N VAL A 162 -7.90 4.24 12.21
CA VAL A 162 -7.43 5.10 11.11
C VAL A 162 -7.76 4.40 9.80
N ARG A 163 -8.38 5.13 8.88
CA ARG A 163 -8.77 4.66 7.55
C ARG A 163 -8.63 5.76 6.50
N GLU A 164 -8.72 5.39 5.23
CA GLU A 164 -8.30 6.25 4.12
C GLU A 164 -9.36 6.37 3.00
N GLU A 165 -9.59 7.58 2.50
CA GLU A 165 -10.42 7.85 1.29
C GLU A 165 -9.68 8.74 0.28
N ALA A 166 -8.94 9.75 0.77
CA ALA A 166 -8.16 10.68 -0.04
C ALA A 166 -7.04 11.31 0.80
N THR A 167 -7.39 11.79 2.00
CA THR A 167 -6.47 11.80 3.15
C THR A 167 -6.96 10.79 4.20
N PHE A 168 -6.25 10.72 5.32
CA PHE A 168 -6.60 9.85 6.44
C PHE A 168 -7.66 10.49 7.35
N GLU A 169 -8.55 9.66 7.87
CA GLU A 169 -9.42 9.99 9.00
C GLU A 169 -9.25 8.96 10.12
N LEU A 170 -9.51 9.40 11.36
CA LEU A 170 -9.57 8.60 12.57
C LEU A 170 -11.04 8.56 13.02
N LEU A 171 -11.69 7.40 12.97
CA LEU A 171 -12.91 7.22 13.76
C LEU A 171 -12.50 7.04 15.22
N TRP A 172 -13.15 7.77 16.13
CA TRP A 172 -12.85 7.76 17.55
C TRP A 172 -14.14 7.62 18.36
N CYS A 173 -14.15 6.74 19.36
CA CYS A 173 -15.35 6.36 20.09
C CYS A 173 -15.89 7.46 21.03
N ASP A 174 -14.99 8.25 21.62
CA ASP A 174 -15.30 9.14 22.75
C ASP A 174 -14.48 10.43 22.63
N PHE A 175 -15.17 11.54 22.35
CA PHE A 175 -14.55 12.86 22.15
C PHE A 175 -14.16 13.55 23.47
N GLU A 176 -14.33 12.90 24.62
CA GLU A 176 -13.79 13.31 25.92
C GLU A 176 -12.55 12.50 26.35
N ASP A 177 -12.32 11.29 25.81
CA ASP A 177 -11.11 10.50 26.11
C ASP A 177 -9.92 10.85 25.20
N GLY A 178 -8.89 11.45 25.82
CA GLY A 178 -7.55 11.59 25.24
C GLY A 178 -7.40 12.70 24.20
N VAL A 179 -8.49 13.38 23.86
CA VAL A 179 -8.52 14.58 23.03
C VAL A 179 -9.03 15.78 23.83
N GLN A 180 -8.71 16.98 23.37
CA GLN A 180 -9.22 18.24 23.94
C GLN A 180 -9.61 19.19 22.82
N MET A 181 -10.84 19.70 22.87
CA MET A 181 -11.29 20.78 21.98
C MET A 181 -10.53 22.08 22.32
N LEU A 182 -9.90 22.67 21.30
CA LEU A 182 -9.15 23.93 21.38
C LEU A 182 -9.98 25.13 20.90
N SER A 183 -10.77 24.94 19.85
CA SER A 183 -11.60 26.00 19.27
C SER A 183 -12.76 25.45 18.45
N VAL A 184 -13.77 26.29 18.26
CA VAL A 184 -14.86 26.08 17.29
C VAL A 184 -14.93 27.31 16.39
N THR A 185 -14.90 27.09 15.08
CA THR A 185 -14.92 28.14 14.06
C THR A 185 -16.13 27.97 13.17
N ASN A 186 -16.93 29.01 12.99
CA ASN A 186 -17.96 29.01 11.96
C ASN A 186 -17.29 29.10 10.57
N ILE A 187 -17.40 28.02 9.79
CA ILE A 187 -16.80 27.90 8.44
C ILE A 187 -17.85 27.93 7.33
N THR A 188 -19.09 28.33 7.64
CA THR A 188 -20.20 28.46 6.69
C THR A 188 -19.79 29.33 5.51
N ILE A 189 -20.01 28.86 4.27
CA ILE A 189 -19.59 29.59 3.08
C ILE A 189 -20.50 30.83 2.91
N PRO A 190 -19.93 32.04 2.75
CA PRO A 190 -20.72 33.24 2.55
C PRO A 190 -21.61 33.16 1.31
N ALA A 191 -22.79 33.79 1.38
CA ALA A 191 -23.60 34.09 0.22
C ALA A 191 -22.79 34.77 -0.89
N ASN A 192 -23.11 34.47 -2.14
CA ASN A 192 -22.56 35.23 -3.26
C ASN A 192 -23.20 36.64 -3.26
N PRO A 193 -22.45 37.75 -3.18
CA PRO A 193 -23.04 39.09 -3.17
C PRO A 193 -23.80 39.42 -4.46
N ASP A 194 -23.50 38.74 -5.57
CA ASP A 194 -24.20 38.91 -6.85
C ASP A 194 -25.47 38.03 -7.00
N SER A 195 -25.95 37.38 -5.93
CA SER A 195 -27.29 36.74 -5.92
C SER A 195 -28.32 37.66 -5.29
N GLU A 196 -29.50 37.79 -5.91
CA GLU A 196 -30.53 38.76 -5.53
C GLU A 196 -31.16 38.54 -4.13
N ASP A 197 -30.94 37.39 -3.49
CA ASP A 197 -31.50 36.98 -2.19
C ASP A 197 -30.54 37.20 -0.99
N ALA A 198 -29.78 38.30 -0.96
CA ALA A 198 -28.74 38.54 0.06
C ALA A 198 -29.05 39.68 1.06
N PRO A 199 -29.69 39.39 2.21
CA PRO A 199 -29.46 40.16 3.42
C PRO A 199 -28.03 39.86 3.92
N LEU A 200 -27.17 40.89 4.04
CA LEU A 200 -26.02 40.81 4.92
C LEU A 200 -26.51 40.90 6.36
N ASP A 201 -26.69 39.77 7.03
CA ASP A 201 -26.71 39.77 8.49
C ASP A 201 -25.28 39.59 9.01
N THR A 202 -24.59 40.72 9.14
CA THR A 202 -23.28 40.81 9.80
C THR A 202 -23.42 41.43 11.20
N HIS A 203 -24.48 41.07 11.93
CA HIS A 203 -24.59 41.37 13.35
C HIS A 203 -23.99 40.22 14.18
N GLY A 204 -22.78 40.46 14.69
CA GLY A 204 -22.15 39.59 15.67
C GLY A 204 -22.71 39.88 17.06
N ASP A 205 -23.71 39.11 17.47
CA ASP A 205 -24.25 39.11 18.83
C ASP A 205 -24.07 37.74 19.51
N ALA A 206 -23.90 37.78 20.82
CA ALA A 206 -23.89 36.70 21.83
C ALA A 206 -23.49 35.26 21.43
N PHE A 207 -22.44 34.76 22.08
CA PHE A 207 -22.41 33.36 22.52
C PHE A 207 -23.56 33.13 23.51
N ASP A 208 -24.37 32.08 23.33
CA ASP A 208 -24.87 31.17 24.39
C ASP A 208 -26.00 30.23 23.92
N ASP A 209 -26.69 30.50 22.80
CA ASP A 209 -27.80 29.66 22.33
C ASP A 209 -27.37 28.31 21.71
N GLU A 210 -27.86 27.22 22.30
CA GLU A 210 -27.84 25.88 21.70
C GLU A 210 -28.71 25.87 20.42
N PRO A 211 -28.27 25.27 19.29
CA PRO A 211 -29.08 25.25 18.06
C PRO A 211 -30.46 24.62 18.34
N PRO A 212 -31.56 25.24 17.89
CA PRO A 212 -32.90 24.89 18.33
C PRO A 212 -33.22 23.44 18.00
N ARG A 213 -33.44 22.62 19.04
CA ARG A 213 -33.87 21.23 18.90
C ARG A 213 -35.23 21.21 18.21
N GLY A 214 -35.23 20.76 16.96
CA GLY A 214 -36.46 20.62 16.19
C GLY A 214 -37.29 19.45 16.72
N ASP A 215 -38.31 19.74 17.54
CA ASP A 215 -39.32 18.79 18.01
C ASP A 215 -40.24 18.32 16.87
N GLY A 216 -39.65 17.64 15.89
CA GLY A 216 -40.32 16.95 14.78
C GLY A 216 -40.59 15.48 15.12
N PRO A 217 -41.69 14.89 14.64
CA PRO A 217 -42.00 13.48 14.89
C PRO A 217 -40.95 12.56 14.23
N PRO A 218 -40.60 11.43 14.87
CA PRO A 218 -39.53 10.54 14.38
C PRO A 218 -39.96 9.74 13.15
N GLY A 219 -39.12 9.78 12.11
CA GLY A 219 -39.16 8.84 10.98
C GLY A 219 -40.20 9.16 9.90
N GLY A 220 -39.73 9.77 8.80
CA GLY A 220 -40.45 9.84 7.53
C GLY A 220 -39.47 9.65 6.36
N PRO A 221 -39.74 8.78 5.37
CA PRO A 221 -38.80 8.53 4.29
C PRO A 221 -38.71 9.73 3.35
N SER A 222 -37.54 10.37 3.29
CA SER A 222 -37.23 11.46 2.36
C SER A 222 -37.11 10.91 0.92
N GLY A 223 -38.24 10.79 0.24
CA GLY A 223 -38.32 10.34 -1.15
C GLY A 223 -37.60 11.27 -2.15
N PRO A 224 -37.24 10.76 -3.34
CA PRO A 224 -36.50 11.52 -4.34
C PRO A 224 -37.37 12.60 -4.99
N GLY A 225 -37.34 13.83 -4.45
CA GLY A 225 -38.14 14.94 -4.98
C GLY A 225 -37.88 16.34 -4.40
N GLY A 226 -37.05 16.48 -3.36
CA GLY A 226 -36.65 17.81 -2.88
C GLY A 226 -35.83 18.59 -3.94
N PRO A 227 -36.00 19.92 -4.09
CA PRO A 227 -35.27 20.70 -5.08
C PRO A 227 -33.79 20.83 -4.72
N GLY A 228 -32.97 19.88 -5.16
CA GLY A 228 -31.52 19.93 -5.02
C GLY A 228 -30.95 21.21 -5.62
N CYS A 229 -30.21 21.98 -4.82
CA CYS A 229 -29.79 23.34 -5.13
C CYS A 229 -28.87 23.37 -6.37
N ARG A 230 -29.43 23.70 -7.54
CA ARG A 230 -28.70 23.93 -8.80
C ARG A 230 -27.99 25.29 -8.83
N GLY A 231 -27.36 25.67 -7.71
CA GLY A 231 -26.50 26.84 -7.66
C GLY A 231 -25.21 26.62 -8.46
N THR A 232 -24.71 27.69 -9.08
CA THR A 232 -23.32 27.72 -9.55
C THR A 232 -22.38 27.57 -8.33
N PRO A 233 -21.30 26.78 -8.43
CA PRO A 233 -20.36 26.66 -7.32
C PRO A 233 -19.70 28.01 -7.07
N THR A 234 -19.71 28.48 -5.81
CA THR A 234 -19.00 29.71 -5.47
C THR A 234 -17.48 29.51 -5.63
N PRO A 235 -16.69 30.60 -5.76
CA PRO A 235 -15.24 30.51 -5.77
C PRO A 235 -14.68 29.80 -4.52
N TYR A 236 -15.35 29.93 -3.37
CA TYR A 236 -15.00 29.24 -2.13
C TYR A 236 -15.22 27.73 -2.22
N ILE A 237 -16.35 27.26 -2.78
CA ILE A 237 -16.62 25.82 -2.99
C ILE A 237 -15.59 25.21 -3.95
N THR A 238 -15.25 25.93 -5.01
CA THR A 238 -14.19 25.53 -5.95
C THR A 238 -12.83 25.45 -5.24
N GLN A 239 -12.52 26.40 -4.36
CA GLN A 239 -11.26 26.42 -3.63
C GLN A 239 -11.17 25.32 -2.56
N SER A 240 -12.22 25.10 -1.76
CA SER A 240 -12.22 24.02 -0.76
C SER A 240 -12.06 22.65 -1.44
N SER A 241 -12.74 22.45 -2.58
CA SER A 241 -12.60 21.23 -3.37
C SER A 241 -11.17 21.02 -3.86
N TRP A 242 -10.52 22.05 -4.38
CA TRP A 242 -9.11 21.98 -4.81
C TRP A 242 -8.14 21.78 -3.63
N SER A 243 -8.37 22.44 -2.49
CA SER A 243 -7.54 22.27 -1.29
C SER A 243 -7.56 20.83 -0.76
N TRP A 244 -8.71 20.13 -0.84
CA TRP A 244 -8.80 18.71 -0.48
C TRP A 244 -7.92 17.80 -1.35
N TYR A 245 -7.90 18.03 -2.66
CA TYR A 245 -7.01 17.30 -3.58
C TYR A 245 -5.54 17.65 -3.36
N LEU A 246 -5.21 18.87 -2.91
CA LEU A 246 -3.85 19.22 -2.51
C LEU A 246 -3.41 18.48 -1.23
N ALA A 247 -4.26 18.39 -0.21
CA ALA A 247 -3.98 17.63 1.00
C ALA A 247 -3.79 16.13 0.69
N THR A 248 -4.65 15.57 -0.17
CA THR A 248 -4.55 14.21 -0.73
C THR A 248 -3.18 13.98 -1.39
N ALA A 249 -2.74 14.94 -2.21
CA ALA A 249 -1.49 14.84 -2.97
C ALA A 249 -0.22 14.80 -2.11
N VAL A 250 -0.22 15.44 -0.93
CA VAL A 250 0.91 15.39 0.03
C VAL A 250 1.23 13.95 0.44
N HIS A 251 0.19 13.12 0.59
CA HIS A 251 0.29 11.75 1.09
C HIS A 251 0.40 10.69 -0.01
N HIS A 252 0.44 11.06 -1.30
CA HIS A 252 0.54 10.09 -2.41
C HIS A 252 1.74 9.13 -2.24
N THR A 253 2.96 9.65 -2.05
CA THR A 253 4.17 8.82 -1.89
C THR A 253 4.77 8.85 -0.49
N THR A 254 4.35 9.80 0.34
CA THR A 254 4.98 10.13 1.62
C THR A 254 4.08 9.70 2.77
N PRO A 255 4.53 8.82 3.68
CA PRO A 255 3.77 8.43 4.88
C PRO A 255 3.33 9.63 5.72
N ASP A 256 2.09 9.63 6.20
CA ASP A 256 1.66 10.59 7.22
C ASP A 256 2.35 10.34 8.58
N GLY A 257 3.36 11.16 8.87
CA GLY A 257 4.12 11.11 10.13
C GLY A 257 3.34 11.48 11.40
N ARG A 258 2.07 11.90 11.32
CA ARG A 258 1.18 12.13 12.48
C ARG A 258 0.77 10.81 13.16
N VAL A 259 0.73 9.72 12.40
CA VAL A 259 0.38 8.37 12.86
C VAL A 259 1.63 7.48 12.85
N VAL A 260 1.98 6.92 14.01
CA VAL A 260 3.04 5.91 14.12
C VAL A 260 2.41 4.53 14.02
N LEU A 261 2.67 3.80 12.96
CA LEU A 261 2.27 2.40 12.86
C LEU A 261 3.29 1.50 13.55
N HIS A 262 2.83 0.34 14.01
CA HIS A 262 3.67 -0.70 14.63
C HIS A 262 3.66 -1.99 13.78
N PRO A 263 4.46 -2.07 12.69
CA PRO A 263 4.48 -3.22 11.79
C PRO A 263 4.70 -4.58 12.48
N VAL A 264 5.42 -4.58 13.60
CA VAL A 264 5.75 -5.75 14.43
C VAL A 264 4.52 -6.47 15.03
N TYR A 265 3.33 -5.89 14.89
CA TYR A 265 2.04 -6.47 15.30
C TYR A 265 1.02 -6.54 14.13
N THR A 266 1.47 -6.48 12.88
CA THR A 266 0.59 -6.52 11.69
C THR A 266 -0.07 -7.88 11.49
N VAL A 267 -1.39 -7.89 11.45
CA VAL A 267 -2.19 -9.08 11.09
C VAL A 267 -2.77 -8.90 9.69
N THR A 268 -2.60 -9.89 8.81
CA THR A 268 -3.03 -9.76 7.40
C THR A 268 -3.67 -11.02 6.84
N LEU A 269 -4.76 -10.82 6.10
CA LEU A 269 -5.49 -11.83 5.32
C LEU A 269 -4.78 -12.24 4.01
N TYR A 270 -3.54 -11.77 3.78
CA TYR A 270 -2.65 -12.34 2.76
C TYR A 270 -1.82 -13.54 3.26
N ASP A 271 -1.88 -13.89 4.55
CA ASP A 271 -1.24 -15.11 5.05
C ASP A 271 -1.87 -16.37 4.39
N PRO A 272 -1.07 -17.26 3.75
CA PRO A 272 -1.58 -18.45 3.07
C PRO A 272 -2.42 -19.42 3.94
N LYS A 273 -2.36 -19.31 5.28
CA LYS A 273 -3.23 -20.10 6.18
C LYS A 273 -4.73 -19.78 6.02
N TYR A 274 -5.09 -18.58 5.57
CA TYR A 274 -6.47 -18.16 5.29
C TYR A 274 -6.96 -18.73 3.95
N ALA A 275 -7.03 -20.07 3.88
CA ALA A 275 -7.25 -20.84 2.66
C ALA A 275 -8.53 -20.47 1.91
N SER A 276 -9.55 -19.93 2.58
CA SER A 276 -10.78 -19.47 1.91
C SER A 276 -10.54 -18.32 0.90
N LEU A 277 -9.50 -17.51 1.11
CA LEU A 277 -9.13 -16.42 0.20
C LEU A 277 -8.13 -16.82 -0.89
N ALA A 278 -7.67 -18.08 -0.93
CA ALA A 278 -6.64 -18.53 -1.86
C ALA A 278 -7.05 -18.31 -3.33
N ALA A 279 -8.27 -18.71 -3.71
CA ALA A 279 -8.81 -18.50 -5.06
C ALA A 279 -9.11 -17.03 -5.39
N ASN A 280 -9.39 -16.20 -4.38
CA ASN A 280 -9.62 -14.77 -4.55
C ASN A 280 -8.30 -14.01 -4.78
N THR A 281 -7.20 -14.50 -4.20
CA THR A 281 -5.84 -13.94 -4.30
C THR A 281 -5.13 -14.27 -5.63
N GLN A 282 -5.77 -15.07 -6.50
CA GLN A 282 -5.36 -15.29 -7.89
C GLN A 282 -5.95 -14.26 -8.88
N ARG A 283 -6.67 -13.24 -8.38
CA ARG A 283 -7.23 -12.15 -9.20
C ARG A 283 -6.27 -10.95 -9.21
N PRO A 284 -6.40 -10.00 -10.15
CA PRO A 284 -5.69 -8.72 -10.06
C PRO A 284 -5.96 -8.04 -8.71
N ARG A 285 -4.93 -7.47 -8.07
CA ARG A 285 -4.98 -7.00 -6.66
C ARG A 285 -6.15 -6.04 -6.33
N ARG A 286 -6.64 -5.28 -7.32
CA ARG A 286 -7.83 -4.40 -7.20
C ARG A 286 -9.15 -5.15 -7.02
N GLN A 287 -9.25 -6.38 -7.50
CA GLN A 287 -10.44 -7.23 -7.47
C GLN A 287 -10.43 -8.20 -6.26
N HIS A 288 -9.46 -8.05 -5.35
CA HIS A 288 -9.44 -8.76 -4.08
C HIS A 288 -10.64 -8.38 -3.23
N ARG A 289 -11.32 -9.36 -2.63
CA ARG A 289 -12.49 -9.19 -1.74
C ARG A 289 -12.35 -10.06 -0.50
N LEU A 290 -13.17 -9.79 0.52
CA LEU A 290 -13.32 -10.64 1.71
C LEU A 290 -14.69 -11.33 1.79
N GLY A 291 -15.56 -11.17 0.79
CA GLY A 291 -16.85 -11.88 0.72
C GLY A 291 -16.73 -13.41 0.69
N ASP A 292 -15.57 -13.94 0.26
CA ASP A 292 -15.26 -15.37 0.25
C ASP A 292 -14.71 -15.89 1.61
N LEU A 293 -14.47 -15.01 2.60
CA LEU A 293 -13.82 -15.35 3.88
C LEU A 293 -14.69 -16.29 4.72
N SER A 294 -14.18 -17.49 5.05
CA SER A 294 -14.92 -18.46 5.86
C SER A 294 -15.11 -18.00 7.31
N LEU A 295 -16.14 -18.51 7.99
CA LEU A 295 -16.37 -18.24 9.41
C LEU A 295 -15.22 -18.75 10.31
N ALA A 296 -14.48 -19.79 9.89
CA ALA A 296 -13.32 -20.29 10.61
C ALA A 296 -12.12 -19.35 10.43
N ASP A 297 -11.79 -19.00 9.19
CA ASP A 297 -10.73 -18.03 8.84
C ASP A 297 -10.98 -16.68 9.53
N LYS A 298 -12.24 -16.21 9.56
CA LYS A 298 -12.66 -14.98 10.25
C LYS A 298 -12.49 -15.07 11.77
N ALA A 299 -12.76 -16.23 12.37
CA ALA A 299 -12.54 -16.45 13.80
C ALA A 299 -11.04 -16.52 14.14
N GLU A 300 -10.23 -17.17 13.30
CA GLU A 300 -8.78 -17.24 13.48
C GLU A 300 -8.12 -15.86 13.32
N PHE A 301 -8.50 -15.09 12.29
CA PHE A 301 -8.02 -13.72 12.10
C PHE A 301 -8.34 -12.83 13.31
N ARG A 302 -9.56 -12.92 13.85
CA ARG A 302 -9.96 -12.21 15.07
C ARG A 302 -9.13 -12.63 16.29
N ALA A 303 -8.81 -13.92 16.43
CA ALA A 303 -7.96 -14.42 17.51
C ALA A 303 -6.51 -13.93 17.37
N GLU A 304 -5.94 -13.93 16.15
CA GLU A 304 -4.61 -13.39 15.90
C GLU A 304 -4.56 -11.88 16.17
N LEU A 305 -5.56 -11.12 15.69
CA LEU A 305 -5.69 -9.68 15.93
C LEU A 305 -5.78 -9.36 17.42
N TYR A 306 -6.62 -10.08 18.18
CA TYR A 306 -6.73 -9.89 19.63
C TYR A 306 -5.40 -10.19 20.36
N GLY A 307 -4.69 -11.24 19.94
CA GLY A 307 -3.36 -11.58 20.46
C GLY A 307 -2.31 -10.49 20.16
N ALA A 308 -2.25 -10.00 18.92
CA ALA A 308 -1.35 -8.94 18.49
C ALA A 308 -1.64 -7.62 19.21
N MET A 309 -2.91 -7.22 19.31
CA MET A 309 -3.35 -6.03 20.06
C MET A 309 -3.01 -6.15 21.55
N THR A 310 -3.22 -7.31 22.17
CA THR A 310 -2.89 -7.52 23.58
C THR A 310 -1.37 -7.44 23.81
N ALA A 311 -0.57 -8.01 22.92
CA ALA A 311 0.90 -7.93 22.98
C ALA A 311 1.40 -6.49 22.82
N TRP A 312 0.86 -5.73 21.85
CA TRP A 312 1.17 -4.32 21.65
C TRP A 312 0.73 -3.43 22.82
N ILE A 313 -0.44 -3.70 23.40
CA ILE A 313 -0.94 -2.93 24.56
C ILE A 313 -0.02 -3.09 25.77
N GLY A 314 0.54 -4.29 25.96
CA GLY A 314 1.50 -4.63 27.02
C GLY A 314 2.96 -4.21 26.74
N ASP A 315 3.36 -4.04 25.48
CA ASP A 315 4.64 -3.42 25.15
C ASP A 315 4.56 -1.90 25.38
N LEU A 316 5.21 -1.43 26.44
CA LEU A 316 5.26 -0.01 26.82
C LEU A 316 6.04 0.86 25.83
N ARG A 317 6.75 0.27 24.87
CA ARG A 317 7.43 0.98 23.77
C ARG A 317 6.77 0.74 22.41
N GLY A 318 6.15 -0.41 22.22
CA GLY A 318 5.63 -0.88 20.93
C GLY A 318 6.73 -1.16 19.90
N GLU A 319 7.94 -1.50 20.37
CA GLU A 319 9.14 -1.74 19.57
C GLU A 319 9.23 -3.19 19.06
N GLY A 320 8.58 -4.16 19.70
CA GLY A 320 8.68 -5.57 19.33
C GLY A 320 10.13 -6.08 19.42
N SER A 321 10.72 -6.51 18.30
CA SER A 321 12.15 -6.84 18.24
C SER A 321 13.10 -5.65 18.07
N GLY A 322 12.58 -4.45 17.77
CA GLY A 322 13.35 -3.25 17.43
C GLY A 322 13.77 -3.15 15.97
N VAL A 323 13.29 -4.02 15.07
CA VAL A 323 13.58 -3.97 13.63
C VAL A 323 12.67 -2.96 12.91
N ASP A 324 13.27 -2.06 12.14
CA ASP A 324 12.53 -1.13 11.27
C ASP A 324 12.14 -1.79 9.93
N TRP A 325 11.05 -2.56 9.99
CA TRP A 325 10.43 -3.19 8.83
C TRP A 325 9.98 -2.19 7.76
N ALA A 326 9.64 -0.96 8.13
CA ALA A 326 9.23 0.07 7.17
C ALA A 326 10.44 0.54 6.34
N SER A 327 11.58 0.84 6.97
CA SER A 327 12.80 1.23 6.26
C SER A 327 13.40 0.09 5.43
N ILE A 328 13.27 -1.17 5.86
CA ILE A 328 13.61 -2.34 5.04
C ILE A 328 12.76 -2.36 3.76
N ALA A 329 11.43 -2.21 3.90
CA ALA A 329 10.51 -2.24 2.76
C ALA A 329 10.74 -1.07 1.78
N HIS A 330 11.00 0.14 2.28
CA HIS A 330 11.40 1.28 1.44
C HIS A 330 12.70 0.99 0.69
N THR A 331 13.75 0.59 1.39
CA THR A 331 15.11 0.49 0.81
C THR A 331 15.19 -0.58 -0.28
N LEU A 332 14.55 -1.74 -0.07
CA LEU A 332 14.45 -2.79 -1.08
C LEU A 332 13.73 -2.28 -2.34
N ILE A 333 12.59 -1.62 -2.17
CA ILE A 333 11.76 -1.10 -3.28
C ILE A 333 12.47 0.01 -4.05
N ASP A 334 13.01 1.02 -3.35
CA ASP A 334 13.67 2.15 -3.99
C ASP A 334 14.97 1.73 -4.72
N HIS A 335 15.71 0.75 -4.17
CA HIS A 335 16.87 0.17 -4.86
C HIS A 335 16.47 -0.65 -6.10
N SER A 336 15.48 -1.54 -5.99
CA SER A 336 15.15 -2.48 -7.07
C SER A 336 14.38 -1.84 -8.21
N SER A 337 13.44 -0.94 -7.89
CA SER A 337 12.45 -0.42 -8.84
C SER A 337 13.04 0.41 -9.98
N ALA A 338 14.09 1.18 -9.71
CA ALA A 338 14.80 1.97 -10.71
C ALA A 338 15.41 1.05 -11.79
N HIS A 339 16.13 0.01 -11.37
CA HIS A 339 16.77 -0.95 -12.28
C HIS A 339 15.76 -1.80 -13.06
N PHE A 340 14.61 -2.18 -12.49
CA PHE A 340 13.55 -2.84 -13.27
C PHE A 340 12.89 -1.91 -14.28
N THR A 341 12.71 -0.62 -13.94
CA THR A 341 12.18 0.38 -14.89
C THR A 341 13.17 0.64 -16.04
N GLU A 342 14.46 0.69 -15.73
CA GLU A 342 15.56 0.79 -16.69
C GLU A 342 15.62 -0.44 -17.61
N LEU A 343 15.64 -1.66 -17.05
CA LEU A 343 15.61 -2.91 -17.79
C LEU A 343 14.40 -3.01 -18.72
N HIS A 344 13.20 -2.71 -18.23
CA HIS A 344 11.99 -2.70 -19.05
C HIS A 344 12.13 -1.70 -20.21
N ALA A 345 12.56 -0.47 -19.95
CA ALA A 345 12.73 0.55 -20.99
C ALA A 345 13.81 0.16 -22.03
N LEU A 346 14.92 -0.45 -21.60
CA LEU A 346 15.95 -0.97 -22.50
C LEU A 346 15.39 -2.08 -23.39
N LEU A 347 14.74 -3.08 -22.79
CA LEU A 347 14.27 -4.29 -23.46
C LEU A 347 13.06 -4.04 -24.38
N THR A 348 12.16 -3.09 -24.05
CA THR A 348 11.09 -2.64 -24.96
C THR A 348 11.65 -1.93 -26.20
N ASN A 349 12.79 -1.26 -26.10
CA ASN A 349 13.42 -0.54 -27.21
C ASN A 349 14.35 -1.40 -28.09
N VAL A 350 14.52 -2.69 -27.77
CA VAL A 350 15.27 -3.63 -28.63
C VAL A 350 14.45 -3.93 -29.88
N THR A 351 15.07 -3.76 -31.05
CA THR A 351 14.51 -4.18 -32.35
C THR A 351 15.44 -5.19 -33.02
N THR A 352 14.94 -5.89 -34.04
CA THR A 352 15.77 -6.79 -34.88
C THR A 352 16.94 -6.09 -35.57
N ALA A 353 16.90 -4.75 -35.69
CA ALA A 353 17.96 -3.90 -36.24
C ALA A 353 18.97 -3.41 -35.18
N SER A 354 18.66 -3.50 -33.88
CA SER A 354 19.54 -3.01 -32.80
C SER A 354 20.87 -3.79 -32.75
N ASN A 355 21.92 -3.20 -32.17
CA ASN A 355 23.16 -3.94 -31.91
C ASN A 355 22.95 -4.91 -30.73
N ALA A 356 22.92 -6.21 -31.02
CA ALA A 356 22.68 -7.24 -30.01
C ALA A 356 23.76 -7.27 -28.93
N THR A 357 25.03 -7.02 -29.31
CA THR A 357 26.16 -6.98 -28.37
C THR A 357 26.01 -5.85 -27.36
N ASP A 358 25.68 -4.63 -27.82
CA ASP A 358 25.50 -3.48 -26.94
C ASP A 358 24.26 -3.65 -26.04
N ALA A 359 23.17 -4.20 -26.58
CA ALA A 359 21.95 -4.48 -25.83
C ALA A 359 22.20 -5.50 -24.70
N VAL A 360 22.82 -6.65 -25.00
CA VAL A 360 23.19 -7.66 -23.99
C VAL A 360 24.21 -7.10 -22.99
N ALA A 361 25.21 -6.33 -23.45
CA ALA A 361 26.20 -5.72 -22.58
C ALA A 361 25.60 -4.69 -21.61
N THR A 362 24.59 -3.94 -22.04
CA THR A 362 23.87 -2.97 -21.19
C THR A 362 22.98 -3.69 -20.18
N VAL A 363 22.13 -4.63 -20.64
CA VAL A 363 21.26 -5.43 -19.76
C VAL A 363 22.06 -6.17 -18.69
N ARG A 364 23.24 -6.71 -19.03
CA ARG A 364 24.17 -7.30 -18.06
C ARG A 364 24.61 -6.34 -16.96
N LEU A 365 24.87 -5.07 -17.30
CA LEU A 365 25.34 -4.08 -16.32
C LEU A 365 24.20 -3.63 -15.39
N THR A 366 22.98 -3.45 -15.92
CA THR A 366 21.81 -3.14 -15.09
C THR A 366 21.41 -4.33 -14.20
N ALA A 367 21.49 -5.57 -14.72
CA ALA A 367 21.30 -6.78 -13.91
C ALA A 367 22.40 -6.95 -12.84
N PHE A 368 23.66 -6.64 -13.18
CA PHE A 368 24.77 -6.62 -12.24
C PHE A 368 24.55 -5.62 -11.10
N ALA A 369 23.99 -4.43 -11.36
CA ALA A 369 23.74 -3.42 -10.33
C ALA A 369 22.82 -3.91 -9.19
N LEU A 370 21.91 -4.85 -9.46
CA LEU A 370 21.04 -5.48 -8.46
C LEU A 370 21.75 -6.53 -7.57
N ILE A 371 22.92 -7.04 -7.98
CA ILE A 371 23.67 -8.11 -7.28
C ILE A 371 25.10 -7.70 -6.89
N MET A 372 25.57 -6.52 -7.32
CA MET A 372 26.97 -6.10 -7.20
C MET A 372 27.58 -6.13 -5.79
N PRO A 373 26.85 -5.96 -4.66
CA PRO A 373 27.45 -6.10 -3.32
C PRO A 373 27.84 -7.54 -2.96
N HIS A 374 27.39 -8.53 -3.74
CA HIS A 374 27.50 -9.96 -3.44
C HIS A 374 28.39 -10.73 -4.42
N VAL A 375 28.79 -10.12 -5.55
CA VAL A 375 29.59 -10.79 -6.60
C VAL A 375 31.09 -10.76 -6.27
N ASP A 376 31.65 -11.91 -5.90
CA ASP A 376 33.10 -12.07 -5.85
C ASP A 376 33.69 -12.28 -7.25
N HIS A 377 34.32 -11.23 -7.79
CA HIS A 377 35.02 -11.24 -9.07
C HIS A 377 36.30 -12.11 -9.10
N ALA A 378 36.81 -12.58 -7.95
CA ALA A 378 37.96 -13.48 -7.88
C ALA A 378 37.58 -14.97 -7.97
N ALA A 379 36.30 -15.30 -7.83
CA ALA A 379 35.82 -16.68 -7.76
C ALA A 379 35.26 -17.22 -9.10
N ALA A 380 35.15 -18.55 -9.23
CA ALA A 380 34.85 -19.21 -10.50
C ALA A 380 33.35 -19.23 -10.83
N ARG A 381 32.92 -18.32 -11.72
CA ARG A 381 31.58 -18.09 -12.30
C ARG A 381 30.41 -18.94 -11.75
N SER A 382 30.22 -20.17 -12.22
CA SER A 382 28.91 -20.85 -12.11
C SER A 382 28.47 -21.19 -10.68
N ALA A 383 29.32 -21.87 -9.90
CA ALA A 383 29.00 -22.24 -8.51
C ALA A 383 28.95 -21.02 -7.56
N VAL A 384 29.51 -19.88 -7.99
CA VAL A 384 29.48 -18.61 -7.24
C VAL A 384 28.14 -17.92 -7.42
N LEU A 385 27.53 -17.98 -8.62
CA LEU A 385 26.32 -17.20 -8.92
C LEU A 385 25.04 -17.72 -8.21
N GLU A 386 25.03 -19.00 -7.82
CA GLU A 386 24.00 -19.55 -6.93
C GLU A 386 24.11 -18.95 -5.51
N ASP A 387 25.33 -18.92 -4.95
CA ASP A 387 25.64 -18.30 -3.65
C ASP A 387 25.37 -16.78 -3.66
N VAL A 388 25.75 -16.06 -4.73
CA VAL A 388 25.40 -14.65 -4.97
C VAL A 388 23.89 -14.44 -4.87
N SER A 389 23.08 -15.29 -5.53
CA SER A 389 21.62 -15.18 -5.50
C SER A 389 21.04 -15.40 -4.10
N VAL A 390 21.62 -16.32 -3.31
CA VAL A 390 21.19 -16.57 -1.92
C VAL A 390 21.60 -15.41 -1.01
N GLN A 391 22.83 -14.91 -1.11
CA GLN A 391 23.32 -13.79 -0.30
C GLN A 391 22.58 -12.49 -0.58
N CYS A 392 22.33 -12.19 -1.86
CA CYS A 392 21.46 -11.09 -2.29
C CYS A 392 20.03 -11.27 -1.75
N GLY A 393 19.47 -12.48 -1.83
CA GLY A 393 18.14 -12.83 -1.32
C GLY A 393 17.96 -12.61 0.18
N LEU A 394 19.07 -12.55 0.94
CA LEU A 394 19.10 -12.34 2.40
C LEU A 394 19.74 -10.99 2.81
N ALA A 395 20.10 -10.12 1.88
CA ALA A 395 20.90 -8.92 2.14
C ALA A 395 20.29 -8.00 3.23
N PHE A 396 18.96 -7.84 3.21
CA PHE A 396 18.23 -6.98 4.15
C PHE A 396 17.84 -7.67 5.46
N THR A 397 17.90 -9.01 5.57
CA THR A 397 17.25 -9.76 6.66
C THR A 397 18.12 -10.85 7.31
N GLY A 398 19.18 -11.34 6.67
CA GLY A 398 19.99 -12.45 7.18
C GLY A 398 20.76 -12.13 8.47
N HIS A 399 20.91 -10.85 8.82
CA HIS A 399 21.45 -10.41 10.11
C HIS A 399 20.42 -10.49 11.26
N ILE A 400 19.12 -10.59 10.94
CA ILE A 400 18.02 -10.56 11.90
C ILE A 400 17.84 -11.92 12.61
N ASP A 401 18.36 -13.02 12.04
CA ASP A 401 18.38 -14.33 12.71
C ASP A 401 19.37 -14.41 13.90
N ALA A 402 20.10 -13.32 14.18
CA ALA A 402 20.90 -13.20 15.39
C ALA A 402 20.03 -13.22 16.65
N ARG A 403 20.43 -13.99 17.67
CA ARG A 403 19.71 -14.18 18.97
C ARG A 403 19.41 -12.91 19.78
N VAL A 404 19.83 -11.75 19.30
CA VAL A 404 19.50 -10.43 19.84
C VAL A 404 18.03 -10.08 19.52
N TYR A 405 17.57 -10.39 18.31
CA TYR A 405 16.22 -10.08 17.86
C TYR A 405 15.26 -11.18 18.31
N ARG A 406 14.19 -10.80 18.99
CA ARG A 406 13.10 -11.70 19.42
C ARG A 406 11.84 -11.40 18.62
N LEU A 407 11.85 -11.85 17.37
CA LEU A 407 10.77 -11.59 16.41
C LEU A 407 9.42 -12.11 16.90
N THR A 408 8.38 -11.28 16.84
CA THR A 408 6.98 -11.74 16.94
C THR A 408 6.62 -12.67 15.78
N PRO A 409 5.53 -13.45 15.86
CA PRO A 409 5.01 -14.21 14.71
C PRO A 409 4.71 -13.31 13.50
N GLN A 410 4.26 -12.08 13.74
CA GLN A 410 3.99 -11.08 12.71
C GLN A 410 5.29 -10.60 12.05
N GLU A 411 6.35 -10.37 12.82
CA GLU A 411 7.67 -10.03 12.26
C GLU A 411 8.30 -11.19 11.47
N GLN A 412 8.09 -12.44 11.89
CA GLN A 412 8.52 -13.61 11.11
C GLN A 412 7.81 -13.67 9.74
N ARG A 413 6.51 -13.32 9.70
CA ARG A 413 5.75 -13.15 8.44
C ARG A 413 6.33 -12.02 7.57
N LEU A 414 6.71 -10.87 8.16
CA LEU A 414 7.34 -9.77 7.42
C LEU A 414 8.74 -10.15 6.89
N LYS A 415 9.54 -10.88 7.68
CA LYS A 415 10.84 -11.43 7.27
C LYS A 415 10.71 -12.34 6.06
N GLY A 416 9.81 -13.33 6.15
CA GLY A 416 9.55 -14.27 5.06
C GLY A 416 9.06 -13.58 3.78
N ALA A 417 8.20 -12.56 3.91
CA ALA A 417 7.70 -11.79 2.77
C ALA A 417 8.81 -10.95 2.09
N ALA A 418 9.66 -10.27 2.87
CA ALA A 418 10.81 -9.55 2.34
C ALA A 418 11.81 -10.50 1.65
N GLU A 419 12.10 -11.66 2.25
CA GLU A 419 13.00 -12.68 1.68
C GLU A 419 12.43 -13.34 0.42
N GLY A 420 11.12 -13.59 0.35
CA GLY A 420 10.47 -14.10 -0.87
C GLY A 420 10.60 -13.11 -2.04
N VAL A 421 10.36 -11.83 -1.76
CA VAL A 421 10.52 -10.74 -2.73
C VAL A 421 11.98 -10.58 -3.17
N SER A 422 12.93 -10.46 -2.22
CA SER A 422 14.37 -10.37 -2.53
C SER A 422 14.86 -11.58 -3.31
N ARG A 423 14.48 -12.81 -2.93
CA ARG A 423 14.91 -14.04 -3.59
C ARG A 423 14.50 -14.09 -5.06
N ARG A 424 13.25 -13.72 -5.40
CA ARG A 424 12.79 -13.63 -6.81
C ARG A 424 13.57 -12.57 -7.61
N ILE A 425 13.79 -11.40 -7.02
CA ILE A 425 14.56 -10.30 -7.65
C ILE A 425 16.02 -10.74 -7.92
N CYS A 426 16.69 -11.28 -6.91
CA CYS A 426 18.08 -11.70 -6.99
C CYS A 426 18.28 -12.90 -7.93
N ALA A 427 17.35 -13.87 -7.94
CA ALA A 427 17.41 -15.00 -8.86
C ALA A 427 17.27 -14.57 -10.33
N PHE A 428 16.36 -13.63 -10.62
CA PHE A 428 16.24 -13.05 -11.96
C PHE A 428 17.53 -12.31 -12.36
N ALA A 429 18.07 -11.46 -11.49
CA ALA A 429 19.25 -10.67 -11.76
C ALA A 429 20.52 -11.54 -11.95
N ALA A 430 20.74 -12.54 -11.09
CA ALA A 430 21.85 -13.48 -11.19
C ALA A 430 21.75 -14.36 -12.46
N GLY A 431 20.56 -14.87 -12.79
CA GLY A 431 20.34 -15.67 -14.01
C GLY A 431 20.55 -14.86 -15.29
N THR A 432 20.04 -13.63 -15.34
CA THR A 432 20.26 -12.70 -16.46
C THR A 432 21.75 -12.35 -16.60
N PHE A 433 22.44 -12.14 -15.48
CA PHE A 433 23.88 -11.86 -15.48
C PHE A 433 24.70 -13.05 -16.02
N ASP A 434 24.47 -14.28 -15.57
CA ASP A 434 25.18 -15.46 -16.08
C ASP A 434 24.92 -15.69 -17.58
N GLU A 435 23.66 -15.71 -18.00
CA GLU A 435 23.30 -15.95 -19.40
C GLU A 435 23.92 -14.88 -20.32
N SER A 436 23.92 -13.61 -19.90
CA SER A 436 24.52 -12.53 -20.66
C SER A 436 26.04 -12.66 -20.83
N LEU A 437 26.77 -13.25 -19.87
CA LEU A 437 28.21 -13.53 -20.03
C LEU A 437 28.44 -14.58 -21.12
N ASN A 438 27.70 -15.68 -21.07
CA ASN A 438 27.78 -16.76 -22.05
C ASN A 438 27.39 -16.29 -23.47
N LEU A 439 26.40 -15.40 -23.58
CA LEU A 439 26.00 -14.77 -24.85
C LEU A 439 27.06 -13.81 -25.40
N LEU A 440 27.69 -12.98 -24.55
CA LEU A 440 28.76 -12.07 -25.00
C LEU A 440 30.01 -12.83 -25.48
N GLU A 441 30.37 -13.94 -24.84
CA GLU A 441 31.47 -14.79 -25.29
C GLU A 441 31.12 -15.50 -26.62
N SER A 442 29.85 -15.87 -26.82
CA SER A 442 29.36 -16.43 -28.09
C SER A 442 29.33 -15.39 -29.22
N LEU A 443 28.91 -14.14 -28.93
CA LEU A 443 28.90 -13.02 -29.88
C LEU A 443 30.30 -12.52 -30.25
N ALA A 444 31.31 -12.79 -29.42
CA ALA A 444 32.71 -12.47 -29.68
C ALA A 444 33.44 -13.55 -30.50
N GLY A 445 32.80 -14.68 -30.81
CA GLY A 445 33.38 -15.79 -31.57
C GLY A 445 33.06 -15.74 -33.07
N ASP A 446 34.08 -15.85 -33.92
CA ASP A 446 33.94 -15.77 -35.39
C ASP A 446 33.16 -16.94 -36.04
N ALA A 447 32.86 -18.01 -35.29
CA ALA A 447 32.41 -19.29 -35.85
C ALA A 447 30.94 -19.33 -36.30
N ASP A 448 30.05 -18.61 -35.63
CA ASP A 448 28.63 -18.49 -36.01
C ASP A 448 28.00 -17.18 -35.48
N ALA A 449 28.44 -16.05 -36.03
CA ALA A 449 27.91 -14.74 -35.67
C ALA A 449 26.40 -14.58 -35.95
N ALA A 450 25.84 -15.37 -36.88
CA ALA A 450 24.41 -15.33 -37.23
C ALA A 450 23.57 -16.07 -36.18
N GLY A 451 23.96 -17.29 -35.79
CA GLY A 451 23.33 -18.06 -34.72
C GLY A 451 23.48 -17.37 -33.36
N ALA A 452 24.67 -16.84 -33.04
CA ALA A 452 24.90 -16.08 -31.81
C ALA A 452 24.01 -14.83 -31.73
N ARG A 453 23.83 -14.08 -32.84
CA ARG A 453 22.89 -12.95 -32.90
C ARG A 453 21.44 -13.39 -32.71
N ALA A 454 21.03 -14.51 -33.30
CA ALA A 454 19.68 -15.04 -33.14
C ALA A 454 19.40 -15.49 -31.69
N GLN A 455 20.35 -16.15 -31.05
CA GLN A 455 20.29 -16.53 -29.63
C GLN A 455 20.20 -15.29 -28.72
N ALA A 456 21.02 -14.26 -28.97
CA ALA A 456 20.99 -13.01 -28.21
C ALA A 456 19.65 -12.27 -28.33
N LEU A 457 19.06 -12.21 -29.53
CA LEU A 457 17.72 -11.62 -29.72
C LEU A 457 16.62 -12.42 -29.00
N HIS A 458 16.69 -13.75 -29.03
CA HIS A 458 15.76 -14.60 -28.26
C HIS A 458 15.93 -14.43 -26.74
N ALA A 459 17.16 -14.23 -26.25
CA ALA A 459 17.43 -13.98 -24.84
C ALA A 459 16.86 -12.62 -24.39
N LEU A 460 17.07 -11.56 -25.19
CA LEU A 460 16.50 -10.22 -24.92
C LEU A 460 14.97 -10.26 -24.88
N GLU A 461 14.31 -10.96 -25.82
CA GLU A 461 12.85 -11.16 -25.81
C GLU A 461 12.38 -11.87 -24.51
N ARG A 462 13.08 -12.94 -24.12
CA ARG A 462 12.77 -13.71 -22.90
C ARG A 462 13.01 -12.91 -21.63
N TRP A 463 14.08 -12.12 -21.55
CA TRP A 463 14.34 -11.24 -20.41
C TRP A 463 13.30 -10.12 -20.33
N ARG A 464 12.77 -9.61 -21.47
CA ARG A 464 11.65 -8.66 -21.44
C ARG A 464 10.42 -9.29 -20.78
N GLY A 465 10.02 -10.48 -21.23
CA GLY A 465 8.93 -11.25 -20.62
C GLY A 465 9.16 -11.55 -19.13
N GLY A 466 10.39 -11.85 -18.72
CA GLY A 466 10.74 -12.06 -17.32
C GLY A 466 10.70 -10.79 -16.45
N VAL A 467 11.03 -9.63 -17.01
CA VAL A 467 10.84 -8.32 -16.34
C VAL A 467 9.35 -7.98 -16.25
N GLU A 468 8.60 -8.20 -17.33
CA GLU A 468 7.14 -8.00 -17.39
C GLU A 468 6.44 -8.88 -16.33
N GLU A 469 6.74 -10.19 -16.26
CA GLU A 469 6.21 -11.15 -15.28
C GLU A 469 6.60 -10.77 -13.84
N LEU A 470 7.87 -10.43 -13.60
CA LEU A 470 8.34 -10.10 -12.24
C LEU A 470 7.76 -8.77 -11.75
N MET A 471 7.59 -7.78 -12.63
CA MET A 471 6.86 -6.54 -12.29
C MET A 471 5.38 -6.83 -12.02
N GLU A 472 4.70 -7.63 -12.84
CA GLU A 472 3.30 -8.01 -12.60
C GLU A 472 3.13 -8.71 -11.24
N TRP A 473 3.97 -9.71 -10.94
CA TRP A 473 3.93 -10.42 -9.64
C TRP A 473 4.25 -9.49 -8.46
N LEU A 474 5.29 -8.64 -8.56
CA LEU A 474 5.65 -7.71 -7.49
C LEU A 474 4.54 -6.69 -7.20
N GLY A 475 3.78 -6.26 -8.22
CA GLY A 475 2.54 -5.48 -8.05
C GLY A 475 2.72 -4.12 -7.35
N TRP A 476 3.87 -3.46 -7.51
CA TRP A 476 4.17 -2.18 -6.88
C TRP A 476 3.50 -1.02 -7.62
N ALA A 477 2.69 -0.25 -6.91
CA ALA A 477 1.98 0.92 -7.44
C ALA A 477 2.89 1.99 -8.10
N MET A 478 4.19 1.98 -7.79
CA MET A 478 5.12 3.02 -8.21
C MET A 478 5.39 3.08 -9.72
N TRP A 479 5.36 1.96 -10.45
CA TRP A 479 5.55 2.00 -11.92
C TRP A 479 4.33 2.55 -12.67
N LYS A 480 3.24 2.84 -11.96
CA LYS A 480 2.03 3.44 -12.51
C LYS A 480 1.88 4.93 -12.12
N ARG A 481 2.93 5.59 -11.59
CA ARG A 481 2.94 7.04 -11.26
C ARG A 481 2.93 7.93 -12.52
N CYS A 482 2.75 9.24 -12.34
CA CYS A 482 2.90 10.22 -13.43
C CYS A 482 4.33 10.18 -14.02
N PRO A 483 4.49 10.29 -15.35
CA PRO A 483 5.78 10.16 -16.03
C PRO A 483 6.69 11.39 -15.85
N GLU A 484 6.12 12.54 -15.45
CA GLU A 484 6.84 13.79 -15.17
C GLU A 484 6.39 14.33 -13.80
N LEU A 485 7.26 15.13 -13.16
CA LEU A 485 6.87 15.93 -12.01
C LEU A 485 5.91 17.03 -12.46
N CYS A 486 4.65 16.92 -12.05
CA CYS A 486 3.64 17.95 -12.31
C CYS A 486 4.05 19.29 -11.68
N ALA A 487 3.80 20.40 -12.38
CA ALA A 487 4.29 21.73 -12.01
C ALA A 487 3.48 22.38 -10.88
N TRP A 488 2.41 23.11 -11.22
CA TRP A 488 1.37 23.56 -10.27
C TRP A 488 0.11 22.68 -10.31
N ASP A 489 0.15 21.65 -11.15
CA ASP A 489 -0.91 20.66 -11.35
C ASP A 489 -0.66 19.45 -10.43
N VAL A 490 -1.70 18.71 -10.05
CA VAL A 490 -1.58 17.54 -9.14
C VAL A 490 -1.51 16.25 -9.95
N CYS A 491 -0.61 15.32 -9.61
CA CYS A 491 -0.62 13.98 -10.19
C CYS A 491 -1.87 13.22 -9.73
N TYR A 492 -2.79 12.91 -10.64
CA TYR A 492 -4.17 12.50 -10.36
C TYR A 492 -4.54 11.24 -11.14
N ASP A 493 -5.11 10.23 -10.46
CA ASP A 493 -5.80 9.12 -11.11
C ASP A 493 -7.26 9.51 -11.39
N ARG A 494 -7.70 9.25 -12.62
CA ARG A 494 -9.07 9.47 -13.07
C ARG A 494 -10.04 8.42 -12.55
N MET A 495 -9.60 7.18 -12.36
CA MET A 495 -10.49 6.01 -12.40
C MET A 495 -11.46 5.93 -11.21
N ARG A 496 -11.00 6.20 -9.97
CA ARG A 496 -11.81 6.06 -8.75
C ARG A 496 -12.96 7.06 -8.68
N TRP A 497 -12.67 8.35 -8.85
CA TRP A 497 -13.64 9.43 -8.62
C TRP A 497 -14.41 9.85 -9.88
N ALA A 498 -13.86 9.67 -11.10
CA ALA A 498 -14.62 10.01 -12.31
C ALA A 498 -15.77 9.03 -12.61
N ARG A 499 -15.66 7.74 -12.22
CA ARG A 499 -16.74 6.75 -12.40
C ARG A 499 -18.02 7.17 -11.68
N GLN A 500 -17.86 7.73 -10.47
CA GLN A 500 -18.94 8.26 -9.64
C GLN A 500 -19.71 9.38 -10.37
N VAL A 501 -18.99 10.40 -10.84
CA VAL A 501 -19.55 11.55 -11.58
C VAL A 501 -20.26 11.15 -12.90
N VAL A 502 -19.90 10.02 -13.52
CA VAL A 502 -20.58 9.55 -14.75
C VAL A 502 -21.84 8.75 -14.45
N LEU A 503 -21.79 7.82 -13.48
CA LEU A 503 -22.94 6.98 -13.09
C LEU A 503 -24.09 7.84 -12.55
N GLU A 504 -23.78 8.82 -11.70
CA GLU A 504 -24.75 9.73 -11.07
C GLU A 504 -25.46 10.67 -12.06
N ARG A 505 -24.89 10.87 -13.25
CA ARG A 505 -25.51 11.67 -14.32
C ARG A 505 -26.54 10.90 -15.13
N GLY A 506 -26.76 9.61 -14.85
CA GLY A 506 -27.53 8.72 -15.73
C GLY A 506 -26.87 8.52 -17.10
N GLY A 507 -25.57 8.81 -17.21
CA GLY A 507 -24.80 8.49 -18.40
C GLY A 507 -24.62 6.97 -18.53
N ALA A 508 -24.29 6.51 -19.74
CA ALA A 508 -23.74 5.17 -19.88
C ALA A 508 -22.50 5.05 -18.95
N PRO A 509 -22.34 3.95 -18.19
CA PRO A 509 -21.10 3.71 -17.45
C PRO A 509 -19.90 3.85 -18.39
N PRO A 510 -18.76 4.43 -17.94
CA PRO A 510 -17.55 4.37 -18.73
C PRO A 510 -17.21 2.89 -19.00
N PRO A 511 -16.72 2.54 -20.21
CA PRO A 511 -16.58 1.16 -20.66
C PRO A 511 -15.74 0.31 -19.71
N ALA A 512 -15.91 -1.01 -19.81
CA ALA A 512 -15.37 -1.95 -18.84
C ALA A 512 -13.83 -2.02 -18.87
N GLU A 513 -13.19 -1.34 -17.93
CA GLU A 513 -11.80 -1.55 -17.49
C GLU A 513 -10.74 -1.57 -18.59
N ASP A 514 -10.86 -0.68 -19.59
CA ASP A 514 -9.76 -0.40 -20.52
C ASP A 514 -8.52 0.09 -19.75
N GLU A 515 -7.41 -0.66 -19.86
CA GLU A 515 -6.13 -0.36 -19.18
C GLU A 515 -5.57 1.04 -19.48
N GLN A 516 -6.04 1.67 -20.57
CA GLN A 516 -5.63 3.00 -20.99
C GLN A 516 -6.17 4.12 -20.07
N GLU A 517 -7.25 3.89 -19.31
CA GLU A 517 -7.81 4.91 -18.39
C GLU A 517 -7.08 4.96 -17.03
N LEU A 518 -6.14 4.05 -16.78
CA LEU A 518 -5.35 3.91 -15.54
C LEU A 518 -3.98 4.61 -15.55
N LYS A 519 -3.74 5.51 -16.51
CA LYS A 519 -2.54 6.35 -16.54
C LYS A 519 -2.82 7.65 -15.78
N PRO A 520 -2.20 7.90 -14.60
CA PRO A 520 -2.37 9.18 -13.95
C PRO A 520 -1.73 10.29 -14.77
N ARG A 521 -2.25 11.49 -14.56
CA ARG A 521 -1.84 12.68 -15.29
C ARG A 521 -1.82 13.87 -14.33
N CYS A 522 -1.10 14.90 -14.73
CA CYS A 522 -1.23 16.20 -14.10
C CYS A 522 -2.63 16.76 -14.36
N ALA A 523 -3.41 16.96 -13.29
CA ALA A 523 -4.74 17.56 -13.32
C ALA A 523 -4.70 19.00 -12.78
N LYS A 524 -5.41 19.89 -13.47
CA LYS A 524 -5.35 21.34 -13.24
C LYS A 524 -6.48 21.80 -12.33
N ARG A 525 -6.26 22.85 -11.53
CA ARG A 525 -7.30 23.48 -10.68
C ARG A 525 -8.62 23.79 -11.43
N SER A 526 -8.55 24.13 -12.72
CA SER A 526 -9.72 24.40 -13.58
C SER A 526 -10.58 23.17 -13.89
N GLU A 527 -10.11 21.96 -13.60
CA GLU A 527 -10.90 20.72 -13.75
C GLU A 527 -11.81 20.48 -12.53
N PHE A 528 -11.56 21.17 -11.42
CA PHE A 528 -12.25 21.01 -10.14
C PHE A 528 -13.28 22.13 -9.87
N SER A 529 -13.50 23.05 -10.82
CA SER A 529 -14.45 24.17 -10.71
C SER A 529 -15.89 23.82 -11.13
N GLY A 530 -16.29 22.56 -11.01
CA GLY A 530 -17.67 22.08 -11.22
C GLY A 530 -18.28 21.61 -9.90
N SER A 531 -19.55 21.94 -9.64
CA SER A 531 -20.25 21.76 -8.34
C SER A 531 -20.53 20.31 -7.90
N LEU A 532 -19.87 19.32 -8.48
CA LEU A 532 -20.31 17.92 -8.47
C LEU A 532 -19.30 16.92 -7.90
N LEU A 533 -18.20 17.37 -7.28
CA LEU A 533 -17.25 16.47 -6.61
C LEU A 533 -17.61 16.20 -5.14
N PHE A 534 -18.18 17.20 -4.43
CA PHE A 534 -18.61 17.05 -3.03
C PHE A 534 -20.11 16.75 -2.86
N SER A 535 -20.91 16.88 -3.92
CA SER A 535 -22.36 16.67 -3.86
C SER A 535 -22.79 15.22 -3.62
N SER A 536 -21.85 14.28 -3.67
CA SER A 536 -22.11 12.83 -3.73
C SER A 536 -21.54 12.01 -2.57
N LEU A 537 -20.79 12.63 -1.64
CA LEU A 537 -20.32 11.98 -0.41
C LEU A 537 -21.41 11.82 0.67
N HIS A 538 -22.54 12.53 0.50
CA HIS A 538 -23.63 12.62 1.49
C HIS A 538 -24.88 11.80 1.14
N LEU A 539 -24.88 11.05 0.03
CA LEU A 539 -26.11 10.49 -0.56
C LEU A 539 -26.44 9.00 -0.28
N GLU A 540 -25.69 8.33 0.61
CA GLU A 540 -26.11 7.02 1.19
C GLU A 540 -26.35 7.04 2.72
N ALA A 541 -26.41 8.23 3.33
CA ALA A 541 -26.86 8.37 4.73
C ALA A 541 -28.35 8.01 4.97
N GLY A 542 -29.08 7.61 3.92
CA GLY A 542 -30.46 7.10 4.00
C GLY A 542 -30.56 5.61 4.34
N GLY A 543 -29.44 4.86 4.36
CA GLY A 543 -29.40 3.49 4.84
C GLY A 543 -29.33 3.47 6.37
N THR A 544 -30.42 3.09 7.04
CA THR A 544 -30.41 2.86 8.50
C THR A 544 -29.71 1.54 8.84
N THR A 545 -28.39 1.49 8.66
CA THR A 545 -27.55 0.68 9.55
C THR A 545 -27.58 1.36 10.91
N SER A 546 -28.56 1.01 11.73
CA SER A 546 -28.46 1.21 13.16
C SER A 546 -27.18 0.54 13.64
N TRP A 547 -26.26 1.32 14.20
CA TRP A 547 -25.22 0.80 15.07
C TRP A 547 -25.92 0.31 16.35
N GLU A 548 -26.54 -0.87 16.27
CA GLU A 548 -27.09 -1.56 17.44
C GLU A 548 -25.91 -1.90 18.37
N ILE A 549 -25.83 -1.14 19.45
CA ILE A 549 -24.88 -1.37 20.54
C ILE A 549 -25.32 -2.65 21.25
N VAL A 550 -24.52 -3.71 21.11
CA VAL A 550 -24.71 -5.03 21.73
C VAL A 550 -23.39 -5.53 22.30
#